data_AF-A0A9D4CPZ6-F1
#
_entry.id   AF-A0A9D4CPZ6-F1
#
_cell.length_a   1.000
_cell.length_b   1.000
_cell.length_c   1.000
_cell.angle_alpha   90.00
_cell.angle_beta   90.00
_cell.angle_gamma   90.00
#
_symmetry.space_group_name_H-M   'P 1'
#
loop_
_entity.id
_entity.type
_entity.pdbx_description
1 polymer ?
#
loop_
_entity_poly.entity_id
_entity_poly.type
_entity_poly.pdbx_seq_one_letter_code
_entity_poly.pdbx_strand_id
1 'polypeptide(L)' 'MREYFAQHVREPAAQLGFLLTLSTSNNLLLAEAEAKQMALAGVQMIVVGVDSGVKADELNSLEVTIKL' A
#
# COMPACT_ATOMS: atom_id res chain seq x y z
N MET A 1 -1.30 -5.86 7.00
CA MET A 1 -1.03 -4.46 7.42
C MET A 1 -2.32 -3.77 7.87
N ARG A 2 -3.43 -4.08 7.19
CA ARG A 2 -4.78 -3.58 7.46
C ARG A 2 -5.23 -3.62 8.92
N GLU A 3 -5.04 -4.73 9.62
CA GLU A 3 -5.50 -4.88 11.02
C GLU A 3 -4.88 -3.85 11.96
N TYR A 4 -3.61 -3.50 11.73
CA TYR A 4 -2.93 -2.48 12.52
C TYR A 4 -3.60 -1.11 12.35
N PHE A 5 -3.88 -0.73 11.10
CA PHE A 5 -4.55 0.54 10.79
C PHE A 5 -5.96 0.58 11.39
N ALA A 6 -6.72 -0.51 11.29
CA ALA A 6 -8.08 -0.61 11.83
C ALA A 6 -8.13 -0.51 13.37
N GLN A 7 -7.15 -1.07 14.07
CA GLN A 7 -7.12 -1.07 15.54
C GLN A 7 -6.62 0.25 16.16
N HIS A 8 -5.86 1.05 15.40
CA HIS A 8 -5.17 2.23 15.91
C HIS A 8 -5.59 3.53 15.21
N VAL A 9 -6.73 3.54 14.50
CA VAL A 9 -7.30 4.76 13.92
C VAL A 9 -7.60 5.75 15.03
N ARG A 10 -7.10 6.98 14.91
CA ARG A 10 -7.62 8.12 15.66
C ARG A 10 -8.46 8.95 14.72
N GLU A 11 -9.79 8.83 14.76
CA GLU A 11 -10.63 9.68 13.92
C GLU A 11 -10.51 11.15 14.32
N PRO A 12 -10.39 12.10 13.37
CA PRO A 12 -10.47 11.97 11.91
C PRO A 12 -9.10 11.97 11.19
N ALA A 13 -8.04 11.50 11.84
CA ALA A 13 -6.68 11.60 11.31
C ALA A 13 -6.52 10.78 10.02
N ALA A 14 -5.90 11.40 9.02
CA ALA A 14 -5.50 10.71 7.79
C ALA A 14 -4.54 9.56 8.11
N GLN A 15 -4.73 8.42 7.44
CA GLN A 15 -3.86 7.26 7.57
C GLN A 15 -2.96 7.13 6.36
N LEU A 16 -1.65 7.13 6.59
CA LEU A 16 -0.64 6.97 5.56
C LEU A 16 0.16 5.70 5.83
N GLY A 17 0.34 4.87 4.81
CA GLY A 17 1.23 3.72 4.83
C GLY A 17 2.40 3.91 3.86
N PHE A 18 3.59 3.52 4.29
CA PHE A 18 4.80 3.53 3.46
C PHE A 18 5.26 2.10 3.23
N LEU A 19 5.39 1.71 1.96
CA LEU A 19 5.95 0.42 1.56
C LEU A 19 7.31 0.67 0.91
N LEU A 20 8.36 0.11 1.52
CA LEU A 20 9.72 0.14 1.01
C LEU A 20 10.09 -1.28 0.59
N THR A 21 10.48 -1.49 -0.67
CA THR A 21 10.83 -2.83 -1.17
C THR A 21 12.05 -2.79 -2.07
N LEU A 22 12.80 -3.91 -2.07
CA LEU A 22 13.96 -4.13 -2.93
C LEU A 22 13.64 -4.98 -4.16
N SER A 23 12.48 -5.63 -4.17
CA SER A 23 12.10 -6.58 -5.21
C SER A 23 10.58 -6.65 -5.39
N THR A 24 10.17 -7.42 -6.41
CA THR A 24 8.78 -7.80 -6.65
C THR A 24 8.21 -8.68 -5.55
N SER A 25 6.89 -8.65 -5.38
CA SER A 25 6.16 -9.53 -4.48
C SER A 25 6.23 -10.98 -4.94
N ASN A 26 6.30 -11.90 -3.99
CA ASN A 26 6.19 -13.34 -4.27
C ASN A 26 4.81 -13.73 -4.83
N ASN A 27 3.78 -12.96 -4.51
CA ASN A 27 2.42 -13.11 -5.02
C ASN A 27 1.80 -11.73 -5.27
N LEU A 28 1.87 -11.29 -6.52
CA LEU A 28 1.38 -9.98 -6.95
C LEU A 28 -0.11 -9.79 -6.67
N LEU A 29 -0.94 -10.79 -7.00
CA LEU A 29 -2.40 -10.70 -6.88
C LEU A 29 -2.84 -10.48 -5.42
N LEU A 30 -2.14 -11.12 -4.48
CA LEU A 30 -2.42 -10.95 -3.05
C LEU A 30 -1.97 -9.57 -2.55
N ALA A 31 -0.83 -9.06 -3.03
CA ALA A 31 -0.34 -7.73 -2.68
C ALA A 31 -1.30 -6.64 -3.19
N GLU A 32 -1.77 -6.74 -4.43
CA GLU A 32 -2.76 -5.82 -5.01
C GLU A 32 -4.09 -5.88 -4.26
N ALA A 33 -4.54 -7.09 -3.88
CA ALA A 33 -5.76 -7.25 -3.10
C ALA A 33 -5.65 -6.57 -1.74
N GLU A 34 -4.53 -6.72 -1.01
CA GLU A 34 -4.31 -6.04 0.26
C GLU A 34 -4.24 -4.51 0.07
N ALA A 35 -3.52 -4.02 -0.94
CA ALA A 35 -3.46 -2.58 -1.27
C ALA A 35 -4.86 -2.01 -1.54
N LYS A 36 -5.69 -2.72 -2.30
CA LYS A 36 -7.09 -2.32 -2.54
C LYS A 36 -7.92 -2.30 -1.26
N GLN A 37 -7.73 -3.25 -0.35
CA GLN A 37 -8.42 -3.26 0.94
C GLN A 37 -7.98 -2.08 1.83
N MET A 38 -6.71 -1.68 1.75
CA MET A 38 -6.19 -0.51 2.44
C MET A 38 -6.83 0.79 1.91
N ALA A 39 -7.02 0.88 0.59
CA ALA A 39 -7.76 1.98 -0.05
C ALA A 39 -9.17 2.13 0.49
N LEU A 40 -9.89 1.01 0.57
CA LEU A 40 -11.26 0.95 1.06
C LEU A 40 -11.35 1.32 2.54
N ALA A 41 -10.29 1.10 3.31
CA ALA A 41 -10.17 1.51 4.71
C ALA A 41 -9.75 2.98 4.88
N GLY A 42 -9.56 3.74 3.80
CA GLY A 42 -9.18 5.15 3.87
C GLY A 42 -7.69 5.40 4.05
N VAL A 43 -6.85 4.38 3.87
CA VAL A 43 -5.39 4.50 3.98
C VAL A 43 -4.78 4.85 2.62
N GLN A 44 -3.97 5.90 2.57
CA GLN A 44 -3.18 6.24 1.40
C GLN A 44 -1.83 5.53 1.47
N MET A 45 -1.43 4.85 0.40
CA MET A 45 -0.19 4.09 0.34
C MET A 45 0.83 4.79 -0.55
N ILE A 46 2.02 5.01 -0.03
CA ILE A 46 3.19 5.46 -0.79
C ILE A 46 4.13 4.28 -0.92
N VAL A 47 4.46 3.92 -2.16
CA VAL A 47 5.32 2.78 -2.46
C VAL A 47 6.64 3.27 -3.03
N VAL A 48 7.74 2.85 -2.43
CA VAL A 48 9.10 3.19 -2.84
C VAL A 48 9.85 1.90 -3.12
N GLY A 49 10.10 1.65 -4.40
CA GLY A 49 11.03 0.63 -4.85
C GLY A 49 12.46 1.14 -4.78
N VAL A 50 13.36 0.34 -4.23
CA VAL A 50 14.79 0.61 -4.17
C VAL A 50 15.49 -0.51 -4.93
N ASP A 51 16.46 -0.15 -5.79
CA ASP A 51 17.19 -1.08 -6.67
C ASP A 51 16.42 -1.54 -7.93
N SER A 52 17.13 -2.21 -8.83
CA SER A 52 16.71 -2.69 -10.15
C SER A 52 15.85 -3.96 -10.12
N GLY A 53 15.71 -4.59 -8.95
CA GLY A 53 14.88 -5.79 -8.75
C GLY A 53 13.36 -5.51 -8.70
N VAL A 54 12.95 -4.25 -8.74
CA VAL A 54 11.55 -3.83 -8.69
C VAL A 54 10.96 -3.64 -10.09
N LYS A 55 9.70 -4.05 -10.26
CA LYS A 55 8.94 -3.80 -11.48
C LYS A 55 8.04 -2.59 -11.27
N ALA A 56 8.25 -1.54 -12.06
CA ALA A 56 7.47 -0.31 -11.96
C ALA A 56 5.96 -0.56 -12.09
N ASP A 57 5.54 -1.49 -12.95
CA ASP A 57 4.13 -1.84 -13.13
C ASP A 57 3.49 -2.41 -11.85
N GLU A 58 4.24 -3.20 -11.08
CA GLU A 58 3.77 -3.70 -9.78
C GLU A 58 3.73 -2.60 -8.73
N LEU A 59 4.73 -1.71 -8.68
CA LEU A 59 4.71 -0.62 -7.69
C LEU A 59 3.50 0.30 -7.92
N ASN A 60 3.19 0.59 -9.20
CA ASN A 60 2.04 1.40 -9.58
C ASN A 60 0.70 0.71 -9.28
N SER A 61 0.63 -0.62 -9.31
CA SER A 61 -0.59 -1.35 -8.95
C SER A 61 -0.84 -1.43 -7.45
N LEU A 62 0.21 -1.22 -6.64
CA LEU A 62 0.16 -1.14 -5.18
C LEU A 62 -0.02 0.28 -4.65
N GLU A 63 0.21 1.30 -5.49
CA GLU A 63 -0.05 2.69 -5.13
C GLU A 63 -1.56 2.92 -4.99
N VAL A 64 -1.94 3.49 -3.86
CA VAL A 64 -3.34 3.73 -3.52
C VAL A 64 -3.55 5.21 -3.33
N THR A 65 -4.12 5.86 -4.35
CA THR A 65 -4.53 7.26 -4.29
C THR A 65 -6.02 7.35 -3.99
N ILE A 66 -6.38 8.08 -2.93
CA ILE A 66 -7.77 8.45 -2.61
C ILE A 66 -7.99 9.88 -3.12
N LYS A 67 -9.03 10.08 -3.94
CA LYS A 67 -9.46 11.43 -4.34
C LYS A 67 -10.31 12.02 -3.22
N LEU A 68 -9.89 13.18 -2.72
CA LEU A 68 -10.60 13.99 -1.73
C LEU A 68 -11.82 14.69 -2.33
#